data_AF-A0A3B8LF00-F1
#
_entry.id   AF-A0A3B8LF00-F1
#
_cell.length_a   1.000
_cell.length_b   1.000
_cell.length_c   1.000
_cell.angle_alpha   90.00
_cell.angle_beta   90.00
_cell.angle_gamma   90.00
#
_symmetry.space_group_name_H-M   'P 1'
#
loop_
_entity.id
_entity.type
_entity.pdbx_description
1 polymer ?
#
loop_
_entity_poly.entity_id
_entity_poly.type
_entity_poly.pdbx_seq_one_letter_code
_entity_poly.pdbx_strand_id
1 'polypeptide(L)'
;TTINEEMKVAATHALAALAKEEVPDDVRAAYDGRKLEFGPDYIIPTPFDARVLYRVAPAVAKAAMDSGVARKPIEDFGLYVEQLERLLHPTREVLQRFFNQIRKGARQRIVFPEGSHESVLRACRIAADEGLAFPILLGSSDEIQRKIK
;
A
#
# COMPACT_ATOMS: atom_id res chain seq x y z
N THR A 1 27.90 -15.77 -1.69
CA THR A 1 26.81 -14.78 -1.79
C THR A 1 26.93 -14.00 -3.07
N THR A 2 25.83 -13.85 -3.81
CA THR A 2 25.79 -13.14 -5.10
C THR A 2 24.39 -12.59 -5.35
N ILE A 3 24.23 -11.76 -6.39
CA ILE A 3 22.92 -11.47 -7.01
C ILE A 3 22.80 -12.38 -8.23
N ASN A 4 21.83 -13.31 -8.20
CA ASN A 4 21.59 -14.27 -9.28
C ASN A 4 20.38 -13.88 -10.15
N GLU A 5 20.07 -14.71 -11.14
CA GLU A 5 18.97 -14.47 -12.08
C GLU A 5 17.60 -14.60 -11.41
N GLU A 6 17.45 -15.53 -10.47
CA GLU A 6 16.22 -15.73 -9.70
C GLU A 6 15.83 -14.44 -8.96
N MET A 7 16.80 -13.76 -8.34
CA MET A 7 16.61 -12.46 -7.69
C MET A 7 16.17 -11.37 -8.67
N LYS A 8 16.76 -11.31 -9.88
CA LYS A 8 16.40 -10.31 -10.90
C LYS A 8 15.00 -10.54 -11.45
N VAL A 9 14.64 -11.80 -11.70
CA VAL A 9 13.30 -12.20 -12.15
C VAL A 9 12.27 -11.86 -11.07
N ALA A 10 12.55 -12.15 -9.81
CA ALA A 10 11.69 -11.79 -8.69
C ALA A 10 11.49 -10.26 -8.58
N ALA A 11 12.56 -9.47 -8.74
CA ALA A 11 12.46 -8.01 -8.77
C ALA A 11 11.56 -7.52 -9.91
N THR A 12 11.72 -8.09 -11.10
CA THR A 12 10.95 -7.72 -12.29
C THR A 12 9.46 -8.02 -12.08
N HIS A 13 9.11 -9.20 -11.57
CA HIS A 13 7.72 -9.55 -11.27
C HIS A 13 7.11 -8.67 -10.19
N ALA A 14 7.87 -8.35 -9.14
CA ALA A 14 7.40 -7.49 -8.06
C ALA A 14 7.12 -6.06 -8.55
N LEU A 15 8.00 -5.49 -9.41
CA LEU A 15 7.77 -4.19 -10.04
C LEU A 15 6.55 -4.20 -10.96
N ALA A 16 6.41 -5.25 -11.78
CA ALA A 16 5.27 -5.39 -12.68
C ALA A 16 3.93 -5.54 -11.94
N ALA A 17 3.93 -6.23 -10.80
CA ALA A 17 2.76 -6.33 -9.93
C ALA A 17 2.45 -4.97 -9.29
N LEU A 18 3.46 -4.28 -8.75
CA LEU A 18 3.32 -2.98 -8.12
C LEU A 18 2.79 -1.90 -9.07
N ALA A 19 3.20 -1.94 -10.35
CA ALA A 19 2.69 -1.01 -11.36
C ALA A 19 1.17 -1.11 -11.57
N LYS A 20 0.58 -2.29 -11.30
CA LYS A 20 -0.85 -2.56 -11.46
C LYS A 20 -1.67 -2.26 -10.20
N GLU A 21 -1.01 -1.94 -9.09
CA GLU A 21 -1.67 -1.58 -7.84
C GLU A 21 -2.05 -0.10 -7.81
N GLU A 22 -3.17 0.20 -7.15
CA GLU A 22 -3.62 1.58 -6.95
C GLU A 22 -2.53 2.41 -6.27
N VAL A 23 -2.19 3.55 -6.87
CA VAL A 23 -1.12 4.43 -6.39
C VAL A 23 -1.66 5.32 -5.27
N PRO A 24 -1.08 5.27 -4.06
CA PRO A 24 -1.51 6.10 -2.94
C PRO A 24 -1.34 7.61 -3.20
N ASP A 25 -2.14 8.43 -2.50
CA ASP A 25 -2.23 9.88 -2.70
C ASP A 25 -0.93 10.64 -2.42
N ASP A 26 -0.15 10.20 -1.44
CA ASP A 26 1.17 10.75 -1.11
C ASP A 26 2.16 10.60 -2.27
N VAL A 27 2.12 9.45 -2.96
CA VAL A 27 2.92 9.23 -4.18
C VAL A 27 2.37 10.06 -5.34
N ARG A 28 1.04 10.15 -5.52
CA ARG A 28 0.43 10.96 -6.59
C ARG A 28 0.76 12.45 -6.45
N ALA A 29 0.71 12.98 -5.23
CA ALA A 29 0.97 14.40 -4.96
C ALA A 29 2.40 14.82 -5.30
N ALA A 30 3.36 13.90 -5.26
CA ALA A 30 4.76 14.16 -5.59
C ALA A 30 5.05 14.28 -7.10
N TYR A 31 4.11 13.87 -7.97
CA TYR A 31 4.30 13.83 -9.42
C TYR A 31 3.21 14.61 -10.17
N ASP A 32 3.23 15.94 -9.99
CA ASP A 32 2.59 17.01 -10.80
C ASP A 32 1.53 16.58 -11.82
N GLY A 33 0.38 16.11 -11.34
CA GLY A 33 -0.81 15.88 -12.16
C GLY A 33 -0.70 14.74 -13.19
N ARG A 34 0.33 13.90 -13.12
CA ARG A 34 0.41 12.70 -13.96
C ARG A 34 -0.57 11.65 -13.46
N LYS A 35 -1.31 11.04 -14.39
CA LYS A 35 -2.10 9.85 -14.07
C LYS A 35 -1.16 8.68 -13.83
N LEU A 36 -0.94 8.36 -12.56
CA LEU A 36 -0.22 7.17 -12.13
C LEU A 36 -1.19 5.98 -12.10
N GLU A 37 -1.72 5.61 -13.27
CA GLU A 37 -2.62 4.48 -13.46
C GLU A 37 -2.04 3.57 -14.51
N PHE A 38 -2.05 2.25 -14.27
CA PHE A 38 -1.46 1.29 -15.18
C PHE A 38 -1.99 1.46 -16.61
N GLY A 39 -1.09 1.75 -17.55
CA GLY A 39 -1.45 2.07 -18.93
C GLY A 39 -0.23 2.40 -19.78
N PRO A 40 -0.43 2.78 -21.06
CA PRO A 40 0.67 3.11 -21.98
C PRO A 40 1.66 4.15 -21.43
N ASP A 41 1.16 5.09 -20.62
CA ASP A 41 1.92 6.18 -20.02
C ASP A 41 2.48 5.86 -18.63
N TYR A 42 2.13 4.69 -18.05
CA TYR A 42 2.58 4.24 -16.72
C TYR A 42 2.64 2.71 -16.69
N ILE A 43 3.78 2.16 -17.11
CA ILE A 43 4.06 0.71 -17.18
C ILE A 43 5.00 0.22 -16.07
N ILE A 44 5.66 1.15 -15.38
CA ILE A 44 6.64 0.88 -14.31
C ILE A 44 6.45 1.92 -13.20
N PRO A 45 6.60 1.55 -11.92
CA PRO A 45 6.52 2.51 -10.82
C PRO A 45 7.55 3.62 -10.96
N THR A 46 7.24 4.80 -10.40
CA THR A 46 8.17 5.94 -10.42
C THR A 46 9.43 5.67 -9.59
N PRO A 47 10.57 6.31 -9.89
CA PRO A 47 11.84 6.07 -9.18
C PRO A 47 11.78 6.31 -7.66
N PHE A 48 10.92 7.24 -7.21
CA PHE A 48 10.75 7.57 -5.79
C PHE A 48 9.43 7.03 -5.21
N ASP A 49 8.82 6.01 -5.83
CA ASP A 49 7.69 5.32 -5.24
C ASP A 49 8.15 4.53 -3.99
N ALA A 50 7.76 5.02 -2.82
CA ALA A 50 8.06 4.42 -1.52
C ALA A 50 7.68 2.93 -1.43
N ARG A 51 6.66 2.50 -2.18
CA ARG A 51 6.18 1.10 -2.20
C ARG A 51 7.20 0.12 -2.76
N VAL A 52 8.12 0.59 -3.59
CA VAL A 52 9.16 -0.25 -4.18
C VAL A 52 9.99 -0.94 -3.09
N LEU A 53 10.35 -0.22 -2.02
CA LEU A 53 11.18 -0.78 -0.95
C LEU A 53 10.52 -2.00 -0.29
N TYR A 54 9.28 -1.83 0.17
CA TYR A 54 8.60 -2.85 0.97
C TYR A 54 7.81 -3.87 0.13
N ARG A 55 7.79 -3.74 -1.21
CA ARG A 55 7.23 -4.75 -2.13
C ARG A 55 8.30 -5.54 -2.87
N VAL A 56 9.37 -4.88 -3.32
CA VAL A 56 10.42 -5.53 -4.13
C VAL A 56 11.47 -6.20 -3.25
N ALA A 57 11.92 -5.56 -2.17
CA ALA A 57 12.97 -6.14 -1.33
C ALA A 57 12.57 -7.48 -0.70
N PRO A 58 11.33 -7.69 -0.19
CA PRO A 58 10.89 -9.00 0.28
C PRO A 58 10.88 -10.08 -0.81
N ALA A 59 10.44 -9.75 -2.02
CA ALA A 59 10.43 -10.69 -3.14
C ALA A 59 11.85 -11.14 -3.52
N VAL A 60 12.79 -10.19 -3.58
CA VAL A 60 14.20 -10.47 -3.85
C VAL A 60 14.85 -11.26 -2.72
N ALA A 61 14.56 -10.91 -1.46
CA ALA A 61 15.09 -11.64 -0.31
C ALA A 61 14.58 -13.08 -0.26
N LYS A 62 13.30 -13.29 -0.58
CA LYS A 62 12.73 -14.63 -0.73
C LYS A 62 13.43 -15.42 -1.83
N ALA A 63 13.60 -14.84 -3.02
CA ALA A 63 14.32 -15.49 -4.11
C ALA A 63 15.76 -15.86 -3.73
N ALA A 64 16.45 -14.99 -2.99
CA ALA A 64 17.79 -15.28 -2.48
C ALA A 64 17.82 -16.44 -1.46
N MET A 65 16.76 -16.59 -0.65
CA MET A 65 16.59 -17.73 0.27
C MET A 65 16.30 -19.01 -0.50
N ASP A 66 15.33 -18.97 -1.42
CA ASP A 66 14.90 -20.10 -2.23
C ASP A 66 16.04 -20.65 -3.10
N SER A 67 16.92 -19.78 -3.60
CA SER A 67 18.10 -20.16 -4.38
C SER A 67 19.34 -20.48 -3.53
N GLY A 68 19.25 -20.44 -2.20
CA GLY A 68 20.34 -20.80 -1.28
C GLY A 68 21.52 -19.83 -1.21
N VAL A 69 21.40 -18.61 -1.76
CA VAL A 69 22.49 -17.61 -1.74
C VAL A 69 22.40 -16.64 -0.56
N ALA A 70 21.29 -16.65 0.17
CA ALA A 70 21.06 -15.81 1.35
C ALA A 70 21.93 -16.25 2.54
N ARG A 71 22.60 -15.29 3.19
CA ARG A 71 23.34 -15.51 4.45
C ARG A 71 22.51 -15.33 5.71
N LYS A 72 21.41 -14.57 5.60
CA LYS A 72 20.54 -14.22 6.72
C LYS A 72 19.10 -14.51 6.32
N PRO A 73 18.61 -15.73 6.58
CA PRO A 73 17.23 -16.10 6.33
C PRO A 73 16.26 -15.19 7.11
N ILE A 74 15.10 -14.92 6.52
CA ILE A 74 14.00 -14.18 7.15
C ILE A 74 12.96 -15.19 7.59
N GLU A 75 12.66 -15.23 8.88
CA GLU A 75 11.67 -16.16 9.44
C GLU A 75 10.23 -15.65 9.27
N ASP A 76 10.04 -14.34 9.45
CA ASP A 76 8.75 -13.67 9.32
C ASP A 76 8.84 -12.53 8.32
N PHE A 77 8.27 -12.76 7.14
CA PHE A 77 8.22 -11.77 6.08
C PHE A 77 7.25 -10.61 6.37
N GLY A 78 6.22 -10.82 7.21
CA GLY A 78 5.33 -9.75 7.66
C GLY A 78 6.10 -8.74 8.51
N LEU A 79 6.84 -9.22 9.51
CA LEU A 79 7.71 -8.37 10.33
C LEU A 79 8.79 -7.67 9.50
N TYR A 80 9.35 -8.37 8.50
CA TYR A 80 10.34 -7.76 7.61
C TYR A 80 9.76 -6.61 6.78
N VAL A 81 8.55 -6.79 6.23
CA VAL A 81 7.83 -5.72 5.51
C VAL A 81 7.56 -4.55 6.44
N GLU A 82 7.06 -4.78 7.66
CA GLU A 82 6.84 -3.71 8.63
C GLU A 82 8.12 -2.92 8.95
N GLN A 83 9.26 -3.61 9.10
CA GLN A 83 10.56 -2.96 9.31
C GLN A 83 10.94 -2.06 8.13
N LEU A 84 10.72 -2.52 6.90
CA LEU A 84 11.01 -1.73 5.69
C LEU A 84 10.10 -0.50 5.57
N GLU A 85 8.80 -0.64 5.88
CA GLU A 85 7.87 0.49 5.88
C GLU A 85 8.29 1.60 6.86
N ARG A 86 8.81 1.22 8.03
CA ARG A 86 9.29 2.16 9.06
C ARG A 86 10.47 3.00 8.62
N LEU A 87 11.33 2.50 7.74
CA LEU A 87 12.50 3.23 7.24
C LEU A 87 12.12 4.47 6.44
N LEU A 88 10.95 4.47 5.80
CA LEU A 88 10.53 5.54 4.90
C LEU A 88 9.72 6.62 5.62
N HIS A 89 9.11 6.31 6.75
CA HIS A 89 8.17 7.20 7.43
C HIS A 89 8.32 7.06 8.96
N PRO A 90 9.20 7.85 9.62
CA PRO A 90 9.30 7.87 11.07
C PRO A 90 7.95 8.15 11.77
N THR A 91 7.08 8.95 11.11
CA THR A 91 5.72 9.27 11.57
C THR A 91 4.74 8.10 11.45
N ARG A 92 5.01 7.10 10.59
CA ARG A 92 4.14 5.91 10.43
C ARG A 92 4.15 5.04 11.68
N GLU A 93 5.24 4.96 12.43
CA GLU A 93 5.27 4.19 13.69
C GLU A 93 4.25 4.71 14.70
N VAL A 94 4.11 6.04 14.78
CA VAL A 94 3.13 6.69 15.66
C VAL A 94 1.72 6.35 15.18
N LEU A 95 1.44 6.50 13.89
CA LEU A 95 0.13 6.20 13.31
C LEU A 95 -0.24 4.70 13.38
N GLN A 96 0.70 3.79 13.13
CA GLN A 96 0.48 2.34 13.26
C GLN A 96 0.14 1.95 14.70
N ARG A 97 0.77 2.55 15.71
CA ARG A 97 0.40 2.33 17.12
C ARG A 97 -1.05 2.77 17.38
N PHE A 98 -1.47 3.91 16.85
CA PHE A 98 -2.85 4.38 16.96
C PHE A 98 -3.83 3.43 16.25
N PHE A 99 -3.55 3.01 15.02
CA PHE A 99 -4.42 2.07 14.29
C PHE A 99 -4.50 0.70 14.97
N ASN A 100 -3.39 0.17 15.48
CA ASN A 100 -3.38 -1.08 16.23
C ASN A 100 -4.18 -0.99 17.54
N GLN A 101 -4.19 0.17 18.21
CA GLN A 101 -5.08 0.41 19.35
C GLN A 101 -6.55 0.47 18.93
N ILE A 102 -6.87 1.17 17.83
CA ILE A 102 -8.23 1.27 17.30
C ILE A 102 -8.79 -0.11 16.92
N ARG A 103 -8.00 -0.93 16.22
CA ARG A 103 -8.38 -2.31 15.82
C ARG A 103 -8.64 -3.24 17.02
N LYS A 104 -8.00 -2.99 18.17
CA LYS A 104 -8.24 -3.75 19.42
C LYS A 104 -9.50 -3.28 20.15
N GLY A 105 -9.96 -2.06 19.87
CA GLY A 105 -11.15 -1.47 20.47
C GLY A 105 -12.44 -1.84 19.74
N ALA A 106 -13.56 -1.33 20.26
CA ALA A 106 -14.84 -1.43 19.56
C ALA A 106 -14.86 -0.52 18.34
N ARG A 107 -15.32 -1.05 17.22
CA ARG A 107 -15.38 -0.37 15.93
C ARG A 107 -16.38 0.80 16.01
N GLN A 108 -15.88 2.04 15.95
CA GLN A 108 -16.73 3.23 16.10
C GLN A 108 -17.50 3.54 14.82
N ARG A 109 -18.74 4.02 14.95
CA ARG A 109 -19.54 4.52 13.83
C ARG A 109 -19.18 5.99 13.58
N ILE A 110 -18.70 6.31 12.38
CA ILE A 110 -18.25 7.67 12.03
C ILE A 110 -19.10 8.17 10.87
N VAL A 111 -19.68 9.36 11.02
CA VAL A 111 -20.52 9.97 9.99
C VAL A 111 -19.68 10.89 9.12
N PHE A 112 -19.73 10.67 7.80
CA PHE A 112 -19.02 11.47 6.80
C PHE A 112 -20.03 12.32 6.03
N PRO A 113 -20.10 13.64 6.28
CA PRO A 113 -21.11 14.52 5.70
C PRO A 113 -20.95 14.74 4.19
N GLU A 114 -19.75 14.57 3.64
CA GLU A 114 -19.42 14.75 2.22
C GLU A 114 -19.33 13.40 1.49
N GLY A 115 -20.35 12.55 1.65
CA GLY A 115 -20.32 11.17 1.17
C GLY A 115 -20.20 11.02 -0.34
N SER A 116 -20.44 12.07 -1.14
CA SER A 116 -20.27 12.05 -2.59
C SER A 116 -18.87 12.48 -3.07
N HIS A 117 -18.00 12.95 -2.18
CA HIS A 117 -16.64 13.37 -2.52
C HIS A 117 -15.71 12.16 -2.64
N GLU A 118 -14.89 12.11 -3.69
CA GLU A 118 -14.11 10.92 -4.03
C GLU A 118 -13.05 10.56 -2.98
N SER A 119 -12.37 11.58 -2.40
CA SER A 119 -11.42 11.37 -1.31
C SER A 119 -12.08 10.82 -0.04
N VAL A 120 -13.31 11.25 0.25
CA VAL A 120 -14.10 10.78 1.41
C VAL A 120 -14.55 9.34 1.19
N LEU A 121 -15.01 9.01 -0.01
CA LEU A 121 -15.37 7.64 -0.40
C LEU A 121 -14.17 6.68 -0.28
N ARG A 122 -12.99 7.08 -0.78
CA ARG A 122 -11.76 6.30 -0.63
C ARG A 122 -11.37 6.12 0.83
N ALA A 123 -11.40 7.19 1.63
CA ALA A 123 -11.10 7.12 3.07
C ALA A 123 -12.07 6.20 3.82
N CYS A 124 -13.36 6.24 3.48
CA CYS A 124 -14.37 5.34 4.05
C CYS A 124 -14.09 3.88 3.68
N ARG A 125 -13.72 3.60 2.42
CA ARG A 125 -13.33 2.24 1.99
C ARG A 125 -12.14 1.74 2.79
N ILE A 126 -11.07 2.52 2.91
CA ILE A 126 -9.89 2.16 3.71
C ILE A 126 -10.28 1.89 5.17
N ALA A 127 -11.06 2.78 5.78
CA ALA A 127 -11.50 2.61 7.17
C ALA A 127 -12.38 1.36 7.38
N ALA A 128 -13.15 0.97 6.35
CA ALA A 128 -13.96 -0.24 6.35
C ALA A 128 -13.13 -1.52 6.12
N ASP A 129 -12.21 -1.51 5.16
CA ASP A 129 -11.41 -2.68 4.81
C ASP A 129 -10.37 -2.99 5.90
N GLU A 130 -9.77 -1.95 6.48
CA GLU A 130 -8.76 -2.10 7.53
C GLU A 130 -9.33 -2.28 8.95
N GLY A 131 -10.65 -2.38 9.09
CA GLY A 131 -11.29 -2.60 10.38
C GLY A 131 -11.22 -1.41 11.34
N LEU A 132 -10.93 -0.20 10.85
CA LEU A 132 -10.69 0.98 11.69
C LEU A 132 -11.99 1.59 12.22
N ALA A 133 -13.04 1.63 11.39
CA ALA A 133 -14.33 2.22 11.75
C ALA A 133 -15.48 1.59 10.96
N PHE A 134 -16.71 1.96 11.31
CA PHE A 134 -17.91 1.74 10.53
C PHE A 134 -18.37 3.08 9.92
N PRO A 135 -17.93 3.41 8.70
CA PRO A 135 -18.26 4.68 8.06
C PRO A 135 -19.73 4.74 7.64
N ILE A 136 -20.37 5.87 7.90
CA ILE A 136 -21.74 6.19 7.48
C ILE A 136 -21.65 7.41 6.56
N LEU A 137 -21.96 7.21 5.27
CA LEU A 137 -21.94 8.27 4.27
C LEU A 137 -23.27 9.03 4.30
N LEU A 138 -23.22 10.35 4.38
CA LEU A 138 -24.36 11.23 4.13
C LEU A 138 -24.24 11.86 2.75
N GLY A 139 -25.34 11.89 1.99
CA GLY A 139 -25.38 12.49 0.65
C GLY A 139 -26.41 11.82 -0.24
N SER A 140 -26.39 12.15 -1.53
CA SER A 140 -27.28 11.55 -2.53
C SER A 140 -26.93 10.08 -2.76
N SER A 141 -27.85 9.17 -2.41
CA SER A 141 -27.62 7.72 -2.56
C SER A 141 -27.26 7.33 -4.00
N ASP A 142 -27.92 7.94 -4.99
CA ASP A 142 -27.68 7.67 -6.40
C ASP A 142 -26.28 8.10 -6.86
N GLU A 143 -25.79 9.24 -6.38
CA GLU A 143 -24.46 9.75 -6.74
C GLU A 143 -23.35 8.89 -6.11
N ILE A 144 -23.57 8.52 -4.85
CA ILE A 144 -22.66 7.69 -4.07
C ILE A 144 -22.55 6.29 -4.70
N GLN A 145 -23.67 5.64 -5.02
CA GLN A 145 -23.68 4.30 -5.64
C GLN A 145 -23.00 4.28 -7.02
N ARG A 146 -23.08 5.36 -7.80
CA ARG A 146 -22.36 5.46 -9.08
C ARG A 146 -20.84 5.49 -8.90
N LYS A 147 -20.34 6.13 -7.83
CA LYS A 147 -18.91 6.32 -7.57
C LYS A 147 -18.26 5.18 -6.78
N ILE A 148 -19.06 4.30 -6.15
CA ILE A 148 -18.57 3.15 -5.36
C ILE A 148 -18.28 1.90 -6.24
N LYS A 149 -18.65 1.90 -7.52
CA LYS A 149 -18.42 0.77 -8.44
C LYS A 149 -16.95 0.44 -8.68
#